data_AF-A0A1J5VT65-F1
#
_entry.id   AF-A0A1J5VT65-F1
#
_cell.length_a   1.000
_cell.length_b   1.000
_cell.length_c   1.000
_cell.angle_alpha   90.00
_cell.angle_beta   90.00
_cell.angle_gamma   90.00
#
_symmetry.space_group_name_H-M   'P 1'
#
loop_
_entity.id
_entity.type
_entity.pdbx_description
1 polymer ?
#
loop_
_entity_poly.entity_id
_entity_poly.type
_entity_poly.pdbx_seq_one_letter_code
_entity_poly.pdbx_strand_id
1 'polypeptide(L)'
;MTDTIQSLVDEPTIDYNALDDTFGGQCIQAAYILATASVPDFTQRKALAWTLLGAANLATIAAFNAFDEDPRNDLTAVLESEQGEAESIATTWFTIGGIAVAAVGAFAAGVQAQKHLAGWLGRRGVAKPNVAIGTVAALAYLGAKQL
;
A
#
# COMPACT_ATOMS: atom_id res chain seq x y z
N MET A 1 27.10 31.41 2.93
CA MET A 1 25.83 30.83 3.41
C MET A 1 25.33 29.98 2.28
N THR A 2 25.51 28.67 2.41
CA THR A 2 25.08 27.70 1.40
C THR A 2 23.68 27.30 1.82
N ASP A 3 22.68 27.89 1.17
CA ASP A 3 21.30 27.47 1.36
C ASP A 3 21.18 26.08 0.72
N THR A 4 21.22 25.05 1.55
CA THR A 4 20.96 23.67 1.11
C THR A 4 19.51 23.58 0.67
N ILE A 5 19.22 22.77 -0.37
CA ILE A 5 17.86 22.57 -0.92
C ILE A 5 16.82 22.22 0.16
N GLN A 6 17.27 21.62 1.28
CA GLN A 6 16.49 21.38 2.50
C GLN A 6 15.84 22.62 3.14
N SER A 7 16.33 23.85 2.86
CA SER A 7 15.80 25.08 3.43
C SER A 7 14.64 25.71 2.63
N LEU A 8 14.34 25.17 1.44
CA LEU A 8 13.33 25.73 0.53
C LEU A 8 11.99 24.97 0.54
N VAL A 9 11.89 23.84 1.23
CA VAL A 9 10.66 23.05 1.29
C VAL A 9 10.37 22.69 2.74
N ASP A 10 9.32 23.28 3.29
CA ASP A 10 8.80 23.12 4.65
C ASP A 10 8.09 21.75 4.84
N GLU A 11 8.62 20.67 4.25
CA GLU A 11 8.11 19.30 4.41
C GLU A 11 9.05 18.48 5.31
N PRO A 12 8.64 18.15 6.54
CA PRO A 12 9.51 17.48 7.52
C PRO A 12 9.75 15.99 7.26
N THR A 13 9.15 15.40 6.21
CA THR A 13 9.23 13.97 5.90
C THR A 13 9.24 13.77 4.39
N ILE A 14 10.23 13.03 3.88
CA ILE A 14 10.28 12.60 2.49
C ILE A 14 9.26 11.46 2.31
N ASP A 15 8.19 11.69 1.55
CA ASP A 15 7.32 10.62 1.07
C ASP A 15 7.90 10.07 -0.24
N TYR A 16 8.26 8.79 -0.22
CA TYR A 16 8.91 8.10 -1.33
C TYR A 16 7.89 7.44 -2.28
N ASN A 17 6.58 7.69 -2.10
CA ASN A 17 5.53 7.09 -2.90
C ASN A 17 4.59 8.15 -3.50
N ALA A 18 4.90 8.57 -4.73
CA ALA A 18 4.07 9.48 -5.52
C ALA A 18 2.60 9.04 -5.68
N LEU A 19 2.29 7.75 -5.49
CA LEU A 19 0.93 7.22 -5.51
C LEU A 19 0.11 7.59 -4.27
N ASP A 20 0.72 8.09 -3.20
CA ASP A 20 0.03 8.45 -1.95
C ASP A 20 -0.08 9.97 -1.74
N ASP A 21 0.84 10.73 -2.32
CA ASP A 21 0.91 12.19 -2.21
C ASP A 21 -0.15 12.93 -3.03
N THR A 22 -0.77 12.25 -3.99
CA THR A 22 -1.78 12.87 -4.86
C THR A 22 -3.17 12.28 -4.61
N PHE A 23 -4.19 13.13 -4.66
CA PHE A 23 -5.58 12.66 -4.59
C PHE A 23 -5.90 11.62 -5.67
N GLY A 24 -5.31 11.76 -6.86
CA GLY A 24 -5.41 10.79 -7.95
C GLY A 24 -4.84 9.42 -7.56
N GLY A 25 -3.65 9.39 -6.97
CA GLY A 25 -3.03 8.18 -6.44
C GLY A 25 -3.84 7.55 -5.29
N GLN A 26 -4.34 8.36 -4.36
CA GLN A 26 -5.23 7.89 -3.28
C GLN A 26 -6.50 7.23 -3.82
N CYS A 27 -7.10 7.79 -4.88
CA CYS A 27 -8.25 7.19 -5.56
C CYS A 27 -7.91 5.85 -6.22
N ILE A 28 -6.74 5.72 -6.83
CA ILE A 28 -6.25 4.46 -7.41
C ILE A 28 -6.06 3.41 -6.30
N GLN A 29 -5.47 3.78 -5.18
CA GLN A 29 -5.29 2.89 -4.03
C GLN A 29 -6.63 2.45 -3.43
N ALA A 30 -7.58 3.38 -3.27
CA ALA A 30 -8.94 3.08 -2.82
C ALA A 30 -9.66 2.12 -3.79
N ALA A 31 -9.50 2.33 -5.11
CA ALA A 31 -10.05 1.43 -6.12
C ALA A 31 -9.42 0.03 -6.04
N TYR A 32 -8.11 -0.06 -5.79
CA TYR A 32 -7.43 -1.34 -5.59
C TYR A 32 -7.92 -2.09 -4.33
N ILE A 33 -8.11 -1.37 -3.22
CA ILE A 33 -8.69 -1.92 -1.98
C ILE A 33 -10.08 -2.51 -2.25
N LEU A 34 -10.96 -1.73 -2.88
CA LEU A 34 -12.31 -2.17 -3.23
C LEU A 34 -12.27 -3.39 -4.15
N ALA A 35 -11.47 -3.36 -5.21
CA ALA A 35 -11.38 -4.44 -6.20
C ALA A 35 -10.91 -5.76 -5.55
N THR A 36 -9.86 -5.69 -4.73
CA THR A 36 -9.26 -6.85 -4.05
C THR A 36 -10.23 -7.47 -3.05
N ALA A 37 -10.89 -6.63 -2.25
CA ALA A 37 -11.89 -7.08 -1.29
C ALA A 37 -13.07 -7.76 -2.00
N SER A 38 -13.51 -7.23 -3.15
CA SER A 38 -14.69 -7.68 -3.89
C SER A 38 -14.53 -9.04 -4.59
N VAL A 39 -13.29 -9.50 -4.82
CA VAL A 39 -13.00 -10.74 -5.59
C VAL A 39 -13.89 -11.94 -5.25
N PRO A 40 -14.13 -12.28 -3.96
CA PRO A 40 -14.92 -13.45 -3.61
C PRO A 40 -16.39 -13.39 -4.08
N ASP A 41 -16.93 -12.20 -4.36
CA ASP A 41 -18.31 -12.01 -4.82
C ASP A 41 -18.46 -12.15 -6.34
N PHE A 42 -17.36 -12.09 -7.11
CA PHE A 42 -17.39 -12.04 -8.58
C PHE A 42 -16.79 -13.28 -9.25
N THR A 43 -15.90 -14.01 -8.59
CA THR A 43 -15.24 -15.16 -9.21
C THR A 43 -14.85 -16.25 -8.22
N GLN A 44 -14.94 -17.50 -8.69
CA GLN A 44 -14.39 -18.66 -7.98
C GLN A 44 -12.86 -18.77 -8.16
N ARG A 45 -12.29 -18.14 -9.20
CA ARG A 45 -10.84 -18.12 -9.50
C ARG A 45 -10.12 -17.04 -8.70
N LYS A 46 -10.27 -17.07 -7.38
CA LYS A 46 -9.83 -16.00 -6.46
C LYS A 46 -8.32 -15.76 -6.55
N ALA A 47 -7.53 -16.83 -6.56
CA ALA A 47 -6.07 -16.74 -6.66
C ALA A 47 -5.64 -16.01 -7.94
N LEU A 48 -6.19 -16.40 -9.10
CA LEU A 48 -5.89 -15.73 -10.36
C LEU A 48 -6.30 -14.26 -10.34
N ALA A 49 -7.50 -13.94 -9.84
CA ALA A 49 -7.98 -12.57 -9.76
C ALA A 49 -7.08 -11.70 -8.85
N TRP A 50 -6.72 -12.20 -7.67
CA TRP A 50 -5.78 -11.50 -6.77
C TRP A 50 -4.38 -11.37 -7.37
N THR A 51 -3.88 -12.39 -8.09
CA THR A 51 -2.59 -12.29 -8.79
C THR A 51 -2.63 -11.21 -9.86
N LEU A 52 -3.69 -11.14 -10.67
CA LEU A 52 -3.82 -10.13 -11.71
C LEU A 52 -3.97 -8.72 -11.12
N LEU A 53 -4.76 -8.56 -10.05
CA LEU A 53 -4.88 -7.29 -9.34
C LEU A 53 -3.56 -6.85 -8.72
N GLY A 54 -2.83 -7.78 -8.08
CA GLY A 54 -1.51 -7.50 -7.53
C GLY A 54 -0.49 -7.11 -8.61
N ALA A 55 -0.48 -7.80 -9.74
CA ALA A 55 0.36 -7.45 -10.88
C ALA A 55 0.01 -6.07 -11.45
N ALA A 56 -1.28 -5.75 -11.57
CA ALA A 56 -1.74 -4.43 -12.02
C ALA A 56 -1.34 -3.32 -11.03
N ASN A 57 -1.43 -3.57 -9.72
CA ASN A 57 -1.01 -2.62 -8.70
C ASN A 57 0.52 -2.40 -8.72
N LEU A 58 1.32 -3.46 -8.82
CA LEU A 58 2.77 -3.36 -8.98
C LEU A 58 3.17 -2.61 -10.24
N ALA A 59 2.50 -2.89 -11.37
CA ALA A 59 2.74 -2.17 -12.61
C ALA A 59 2.37 -0.67 -12.50
N THR A 60 1.31 -0.36 -11.74
CA THR A 60 0.91 1.02 -11.47
C THR A 60 1.98 1.73 -10.63
N ILE A 61 2.42 1.12 -9.53
CA ILE A 61 3.49 1.68 -8.69
C ILE A 61 4.76 1.90 -9.53
N ALA A 62 5.17 0.90 -10.31
CA ALA A 62 6.35 1.00 -11.16
C ALA A 62 6.22 2.12 -12.21
N ALA A 63 5.04 2.28 -12.82
CA ALA A 63 4.80 3.35 -13.78
C ALA A 63 4.86 4.73 -13.12
N PHE A 64 4.21 4.92 -11.97
CA PHE A 64 4.22 6.20 -11.26
C PHE A 64 5.63 6.55 -10.76
N ASN A 65 6.38 5.58 -10.23
CA ASN A 65 7.77 5.79 -9.82
C ASN A 65 8.70 6.08 -11.02
N ALA A 66 8.42 5.53 -12.22
CA ALA A 66 9.22 5.80 -13.41
C ALA A 66 8.99 7.19 -14.01
N PHE A 67 7.82 7.81 -13.73
CA PHE A 67 7.50 9.18 -14.14
C PHE A 67 7.78 10.21 -13.04
N ASP A 68 8.17 9.76 -11.85
CA ASP A 68 8.52 10.63 -10.75
C ASP A 68 9.95 11.13 -10.93
N GLU A 69 10.08 12.41 -11.27
CA GLU A 69 11.36 13.09 -11.49
C GLU A 69 11.85 13.86 -10.24
N ASP A 70 11.27 13.62 -9.05
CA ASP A 70 11.73 14.28 -7.82
C ASP A 70 13.19 13.85 -7.50
N PRO A 71 14.16 14.78 -7.48
CA PRO A 71 15.56 14.47 -7.20
C PRO A 71 15.80 13.93 -5.77
N ARG A 72 14.83 14.04 -4.85
CA ARG A 72 14.88 13.40 -3.52
C ARG A 72 14.66 11.89 -3.58
N ASN A 73 13.99 11.40 -4.62
CA ASN A 73 13.77 9.98 -4.86
C ASN A 73 14.92 9.33 -5.65
N ASP A 74 16.02 10.06 -5.88
CA ASP A 74 17.27 9.49 -6.39
C ASP A 74 17.99 8.70 -5.29
N LEU A 75 17.85 7.37 -5.37
CA LEU A 75 18.49 6.43 -4.46
C LEU A 75 20.03 6.56 -4.47
N THR A 76 20.61 7.10 -5.54
CA THR A 76 22.05 7.37 -5.67
C THR A 76 22.49 8.46 -4.70
N ALA A 77 21.70 9.54 -4.58
CA ALA A 77 21.99 10.65 -3.66
C ALA A 77 21.90 10.23 -2.19
N VAL A 78 20.98 9.32 -1.85
CA VAL A 78 20.86 8.74 -0.49
C VAL A 78 22.05 7.82 -0.19
N LEU A 79 22.39 6.90 -1.10
CA LEU A 79 23.51 5.96 -0.96
C LEU A 79 24.87 6.67 -0.82
N GLU A 80 25.05 7.82 -1.49
CA GLU A 80 26.25 8.64 -1.36
C GLU A 80 26.32 9.36 0.01
N SER A 81 25.17 9.68 0.61
CA SER A 81 25.07 10.37 1.91
C SER A 81 25.18 9.45 3.13
N GLU A 82 24.81 8.16 2.99
CA GLU A 82 24.78 7.17 4.09
C GLU A 82 26.04 6.29 4.19
N GLN A 83 27.22 6.77 3.78
CA GLN A 83 28.49 6.06 3.98
C GLN A 83 28.97 6.03 5.46
N GLY A 84 28.09 5.64 6.38
CA GLY A 84 28.36 5.38 7.80
C GLY A 84 28.56 3.88 8.11
N GLU A 85 28.77 3.55 9.39
CA GLU A 85 29.06 2.18 9.87
C GLU A 85 28.06 1.15 9.35
N ALA A 86 28.56 0.10 8.70
CA ALA A 86 27.73 -0.97 8.16
C ALA A 86 26.97 -1.70 9.28
N GLU A 87 25.64 -1.58 9.32
CA GLU A 87 24.81 -2.45 10.14
C GLU A 87 25.09 -3.93 9.82
N SER A 88 25.03 -4.78 10.85
CA SER A 88 25.21 -6.23 10.66
C SER A 88 24.16 -6.78 9.68
N ILE A 89 24.63 -7.51 8.66
CA ILE A 89 23.78 -8.24 7.70
C ILE A 89 22.72 -9.09 8.41
N ALA A 90 23.06 -9.66 9.57
CA ALA A 90 22.14 -10.44 10.37
C ALA A 90 20.95 -9.61 10.89
N THR A 91 21.21 -8.38 11.36
CA THR A 91 20.17 -7.43 11.79
C THR A 91 19.23 -7.10 10.63
N THR A 92 19.77 -6.81 9.44
CA THR A 92 18.98 -6.52 8.24
C THR A 92 18.02 -7.67 7.88
N TRP A 93 18.53 -8.91 7.82
CA TRP A 93 17.69 -10.08 7.51
C TRP A 93 16.67 -10.38 8.61
N PHE A 94 17.01 -10.14 9.87
CA PHE A 94 16.07 -10.30 10.98
C PHE A 94 14.93 -9.28 10.90
N THR A 95 15.25 -8.03 10.59
CA THR A 95 14.26 -6.96 10.42
C THR A 95 13.34 -7.26 9.24
N ILE A 96 13.90 -7.59 8.07
CA ILE A 96 13.11 -7.96 6.88
C ILE A 96 12.21 -9.16 7.17
N GLY A 97 12.79 -10.22 7.75
CA GLY A 97 12.05 -11.43 8.11
C GLY A 97 10.94 -11.16 9.13
N GLY A 98 11.22 -10.35 10.15
CA GLY A 98 10.27 -9.95 11.19
C GLY A 98 9.09 -9.17 10.62
N ILE A 99 9.36 -8.17 9.77
CA ILE A 99 8.32 -7.40 9.07
C ILE A 99 7.48 -8.31 8.17
N ALA A 100 8.12 -9.20 7.40
CA ALA A 100 7.41 -10.12 6.53
C ALA A 100 6.46 -11.05 7.31
N VAL A 101 6.92 -11.62 8.43
CA VAL A 101 6.10 -12.46 9.31
C VAL A 101 4.92 -11.66 9.89
N ALA A 102 5.18 -10.45 10.38
CA ALA A 102 4.13 -9.58 10.91
C ALA A 102 3.08 -9.24 9.84
N ALA A 103 3.51 -8.89 8.63
CA ALA A 103 2.63 -8.59 7.50
C ALA A 103 1.77 -9.80 7.12
N VAL A 104 2.36 -11.00 7.01
CA VAL A 104 1.62 -12.24 6.73
C VAL A 104 0.61 -12.55 7.84
N GLY A 105 1.01 -12.37 9.11
CA GLY A 105 0.13 -12.58 10.26
C GLY A 105 -1.08 -11.63 10.25
N ALA A 106 -0.82 -10.33 10.05
CA ALA A 106 -1.87 -9.31 9.95
C ALA A 106 -2.81 -9.60 8.77
N PHE A 107 -2.26 -9.98 7.61
CA PHE A 107 -3.03 -10.34 6.43
C PHE A 107 -3.94 -11.55 6.70
N ALA A 108 -3.41 -12.62 7.30
CA ALA A 108 -4.18 -13.82 7.62
C ALA A 108 -5.32 -13.52 8.59
N ALA A 109 -5.06 -12.71 9.62
CA ALA A 109 -6.08 -12.25 10.56
C ALA A 109 -7.17 -11.41 9.85
N GLY A 110 -6.78 -10.49 8.98
CA GLY A 110 -7.69 -9.67 8.19
C GLY A 110 -8.60 -10.51 7.28
N VAL A 111 -8.05 -11.50 6.59
CA VAL A 111 -8.82 -12.44 5.74
C VAL A 111 -9.86 -13.19 6.58
N GLN A 112 -9.50 -13.62 7.78
CA GLN A 112 -10.43 -14.32 8.65
C GLN A 112 -11.55 -13.41 9.15
N ALA A 113 -11.22 -12.19 9.58
CA ALA A 113 -12.20 -11.19 9.98
C ALA A 113 -13.18 -10.86 8.84
N GLN A 114 -12.65 -10.66 7.62
CA GLN A 114 -13.47 -10.41 6.44
C GLN A 114 -14.43 -11.56 6.15
N LYS A 115 -13.99 -12.82 6.23
CA LYS A 115 -14.87 -13.99 6.03
C LYS A 115 -16.03 -14.02 7.02
N HIS A 116 -15.75 -13.76 8.30
CA HIS A 116 -16.79 -13.73 9.34
C HIS A 116 -17.79 -12.60 9.11
N LEU A 117 -17.29 -11.41 8.81
CA LEU A 117 -18.12 -10.25 8.52
C LEU A 117 -18.98 -10.47 7.26
N ALA A 118 -18.38 -11.02 6.20
CA ALA A 118 -19.08 -11.32 4.97
C ALA A 118 -20.19 -12.36 5.18
N GLY A 119 -19.92 -13.41 5.96
CA GLY A 119 -20.92 -14.42 6.32
C GLY A 119 -22.04 -13.86 7.21
N TRP A 120 -21.75 -12.88 8.06
CA TRP A 120 -22.77 -12.17 8.83
C TRP A 120 -23.63 -11.24 7.95
N LEU A 121 -23.01 -10.47 7.04
CA LEU A 121 -23.71 -9.60 6.09
C LEU A 121 -24.59 -10.40 5.14
N GLY A 122 -24.08 -11.53 4.62
CA GLY A 122 -24.85 -12.44 3.76
C GLY A 122 -26.07 -13.01 4.48
N ARG A 123 -25.95 -13.39 5.75
CA ARG A 123 -27.10 -13.80 6.59
C ARG A 123 -28.14 -12.70 6.81
N ARG A 124 -27.76 -11.44 6.63
CA ARG A 124 -28.66 -10.27 6.67
C ARG A 124 -29.19 -9.85 5.31
N GLY A 125 -28.95 -10.64 4.26
CA GLY A 125 -29.49 -10.41 2.93
C GLY A 125 -28.65 -9.48 2.05
N VAL A 126 -27.42 -9.14 2.45
CA VAL A 126 -26.51 -8.38 1.58
C VAL A 126 -26.05 -9.29 0.44
N ALA A 127 -26.46 -8.98 -0.79
CA ALA A 127 -26.19 -9.81 -1.97
C ALA A 127 -24.70 -9.94 -2.31
N LYS A 128 -23.92 -8.87 -2.09
CA LYS A 128 -22.47 -8.80 -2.35
C LYS A 128 -21.75 -8.29 -1.10
N PRO A 129 -21.57 -9.15 -0.08
CA PRO A 129 -21.08 -8.73 1.22
C PRO A 129 -19.62 -8.25 1.17
N ASN A 130 -18.78 -8.82 0.31
CA ASN A 130 -17.39 -8.40 0.21
C ASN A 130 -17.24 -7.08 -0.56
N VAL A 131 -18.11 -6.79 -1.53
CA VAL A 131 -18.20 -5.46 -2.15
C VAL A 131 -18.53 -4.41 -1.10
N ALA A 132 -19.52 -4.66 -0.25
CA ALA A 132 -19.89 -3.71 0.80
C ALA A 132 -18.73 -3.43 1.77
N ILE A 133 -18.02 -4.49 2.19
CA ILE A 133 -16.82 -4.37 3.04
C ILE A 133 -15.73 -3.55 2.31
N GLY A 134 -15.46 -3.90 1.05
CA GLY A 134 -14.47 -3.21 0.23
C GLY A 134 -14.78 -1.72 0.04
N THR A 135 -16.04 -1.36 -0.16
CA THR A 135 -16.47 0.05 -0.29
C THR A 135 -16.22 0.81 1.00
N VAL A 136 -16.59 0.24 2.15
CA VAL A 136 -16.34 0.89 3.45
C VAL A 136 -14.84 1.06 3.69
N ALA A 137 -14.04 0.03 3.40
CA ALA A 137 -12.58 0.10 3.56
C ALA A 137 -11.94 1.15 2.63
N ALA A 138 -12.37 1.21 1.37
CA ALA A 138 -11.89 2.21 0.41
C ALA A 138 -12.25 3.65 0.82
N LEU A 139 -13.48 3.87 1.31
CA LEU A 139 -13.89 5.18 1.81
C LEU A 139 -13.18 5.57 3.11
N ALA A 140 -12.94 4.60 4.01
CA ALA A 140 -12.18 4.83 5.23
C ALA A 140 -10.72 5.21 4.91
N TYR A 141 -10.10 4.56 3.92
CA TYR A 141 -8.77 4.90 3.43
C TYR A 141 -8.72 6.35 2.92
N LEU A 142 -9.63 6.72 2.02
CA LEU A 142 -9.71 8.09 1.50
C LEU A 142 -9.94 9.11 2.61
N GLY A 143 -10.86 8.82 3.54
CA GLY A 143 -11.13 9.70 4.67
C GLY A 143 -9.92 9.89 5.57
N ALA A 144 -9.17 8.82 5.88
CA ALA A 144 -7.98 8.89 6.72
C ALA A 144 -6.85 9.70 6.09
N LYS A 145 -6.76 9.76 4.76
CA LYS A 145 -5.75 10.54 4.03
C LYS A 145 -6.09 12.02 3.85
N GLN A 146 -7.32 12.41 4.20
CA GLN A 146 -7.79 13.80 4.08
C GLN A 146 -7.87 14.52 5.44
N LEU A 147 -7.42 13.85 6.53
CA LEU A 147 -7.32 14.38 7.89
C LEU A 147 -5.87 14.76 8.18
#